data_AF-A0A9W9I387-F1
#
_entry.id   AF-A0A9W9I387-F1
#
_cell.length_a   1.000
_cell.length_b   1.000
_cell.length_c   1.000
_cell.angle_alpha   90.00
_cell.angle_beta   90.00
_cell.angle_gamma   90.00
#
_symmetry.space_group_name_H-M   'P 1'
#
loop_
_entity.id
_entity.type
_entity.pdbx_description
1 polymer ?
#
loop_
_entity_poly.entity_id
_entity_poly.type
_entity_poly.pdbx_seq_one_letter_code
_entity_poly.pdbx_strand_id
1 'polypeptide(L)'
;MDVVAEGPAYVSLLLLHYLVSATLLATTPKHSRLRYLALPCLYWTISQVVKPVISTTPTRCNVIALFGISAAQAVRLLLIEPRDDKDLAEKLAESSPSFPSRLWRAIRMLWGTRAVNTSWQVKNIPSHPAYFTRRGMHVPPRGRFLLRQCFIFIWQYLVLDIFHTLRVQQLSEQGEYTGFTELQWAVPIDQWIERIISNLVTWFIIGRLVLDSHYRFLSFVCVGLDLNSPAEWPPAFGRMADAYTLRNYWGKFWHQFLRQPFTAVSSFLTRDVLGLPRPSLLERYTNIFLVFLLSGILHVMIDYGQCVPVHYSGSLHYFLSFVCGIMIEDGAQSLFRYMCLSKPSSTKQDDGTLLWRRVVGWIWIMGWIGIFSTWYLHPLRETPQDQYALIPFSLAAYIGLQPVVGIVVVGGVIVGICFQVEI
;
A
#
# COMPACT_ATOMS: atom_id res chain seq x y z
N MET A 1 -30.23 4.08 -12.27
CA MET A 1 -30.29 2.60 -12.39
C MET A 1 -29.06 2.00 -13.10
N ASP A 2 -27.99 2.77 -13.37
CA ASP A 2 -26.83 2.30 -14.15
C ASP A 2 -25.56 1.98 -13.33
N VAL A 3 -25.58 2.14 -12.01
CA VAL A 3 -24.39 1.98 -11.15
C VAL A 3 -23.91 0.53 -11.01
N VAL A 4 -24.78 -0.45 -11.26
CA VAL A 4 -24.49 -1.90 -11.08
C VAL A 4 -23.78 -2.52 -12.31
N ALA A 5 -23.84 -1.86 -13.48
CA ALA A 5 -23.37 -2.45 -14.74
C ALA A 5 -21.84 -2.35 -14.96
N GLU A 6 -21.13 -1.43 -14.29
CA GLU A 6 -19.71 -1.19 -14.59
C GLU A 6 -18.72 -2.10 -13.84
N GLY A 7 -19.10 -2.60 -12.65
CA GLY A 7 -18.22 -3.46 -11.84
C GLY A 7 -17.65 -4.68 -12.59
N PRO A 8 -18.50 -5.48 -13.27
CA PRO A 8 -18.04 -6.61 -14.08
C PRO A 8 -17.11 -6.23 -15.23
N ALA A 9 -17.28 -5.03 -15.82
CA ALA A 9 -16.44 -4.54 -16.91
C ALA A 9 -15.01 -4.25 -16.43
N TYR A 10 -14.86 -3.59 -15.28
CA TYR A 10 -13.53 -3.31 -14.72
C TYR A 10 -12.77 -4.57 -14.29
N VAL A 11 -13.48 -5.55 -13.71
CA VAL A 11 -12.89 -6.87 -13.40
C VAL A 11 -12.42 -7.56 -14.69
N SER A 12 -13.23 -7.51 -15.75
CA SER A 12 -12.87 -8.07 -17.06
C SER A 12 -11.63 -7.41 -17.66
N LEU A 13 -11.51 -6.08 -17.56
CA LEU A 13 -10.32 -5.33 -18.00
C LEU A 13 -9.07 -5.73 -17.22
N LEU A 14 -9.19 -5.89 -15.89
CA LEU A 14 -8.08 -6.33 -15.05
C LEU A 14 -7.66 -7.77 -15.38
N LEU A 15 -8.62 -8.68 -15.58
CA LEU A 15 -8.36 -10.06 -16.01
C LEU A 15 -7.68 -10.10 -17.37
N LEU A 16 -8.14 -9.30 -18.34
CA LEU A 16 -7.51 -9.19 -19.65
C LEU A 16 -6.06 -8.72 -19.52
N HIS A 17 -5.80 -7.69 -18.71
CA HIS A 17 -4.45 -7.20 -18.45
C HIS A 17 -3.54 -8.30 -17.86
N TYR A 18 -4.02 -9.06 -16.88
CA TYR A 18 -3.26 -10.16 -16.31
C TYR A 18 -3.03 -11.29 -17.32
N LEU A 19 -4.05 -11.68 -18.09
CA LEU A 19 -3.94 -12.76 -19.08
C LEU A 19 -2.95 -12.41 -20.18
N VAL A 20 -2.99 -11.20 -20.73
CA VAL A 20 -2.04 -10.75 -21.76
C VAL A 20 -0.62 -10.71 -21.19
N SER A 21 -0.43 -10.08 -20.03
CA SER A 21 0.90 -9.96 -19.41
C SER A 21 1.48 -11.33 -19.03
N ALA A 22 0.65 -12.23 -18.49
CA ALA A 22 1.06 -13.57 -18.10
C ALA A 22 1.36 -14.44 -19.33
N THR A 23 0.58 -14.33 -20.40
CA THR A 23 0.82 -15.07 -21.66
C THR A 23 2.14 -14.63 -22.29
N LEU A 24 2.40 -13.32 -22.37
CA LEU A 24 3.68 -12.80 -22.86
C LEU A 24 4.85 -13.28 -21.99
N LEU A 25 4.71 -13.25 -20.67
CA LEU A 25 5.75 -13.71 -19.75
C LEU A 25 6.02 -15.22 -19.88
N ALA A 26 4.96 -16.02 -20.02
CA ALA A 26 5.05 -17.47 -20.12
C ALA A 26 5.61 -17.92 -21.48
N THR A 27 5.28 -17.24 -22.59
CA THR A 27 5.56 -17.75 -23.95
C THR A 27 6.78 -17.14 -24.63
N THR A 28 7.32 -16.01 -24.13
CA THR A 28 8.39 -15.29 -24.81
C THR A 28 9.71 -15.32 -24.02
N PRO A 29 10.87 -15.37 -24.69
CA PRO A 29 12.18 -15.23 -24.03
C PRO A 29 12.42 -13.80 -23.52
N LYS A 30 13.35 -13.63 -22.57
CA LYS A 30 13.65 -12.35 -21.86
C LYS A 30 13.74 -11.12 -22.77
N HIS A 31 14.39 -11.24 -23.92
CA HIS A 31 14.66 -10.13 -24.84
C HIS A 31 13.76 -10.11 -26.08
N SER A 32 12.63 -10.81 -26.06
CA SER A 32 11.70 -10.83 -27.20
C SER A 32 11.06 -9.47 -27.42
N ARG A 33 11.09 -9.01 -28.68
CA ARG A 33 10.37 -7.79 -29.11
C ARG A 33 8.85 -7.90 -28.92
N LEU A 34 8.31 -9.12 -28.87
CA LEU A 34 6.88 -9.34 -28.63
C LEU A 34 6.42 -8.85 -27.24
N ARG A 35 7.33 -8.75 -26.27
CA ARG A 35 7.00 -8.25 -24.92
C ARG A 35 6.53 -6.79 -24.92
N TYR A 36 6.95 -6.00 -25.91
CA TYR A 36 6.49 -4.62 -26.06
C TYR A 36 5.00 -4.51 -26.44
N LEU A 37 4.36 -5.59 -26.89
CA LEU A 37 2.90 -5.65 -27.09
C LEU A 37 2.11 -5.47 -25.77
N ALA A 38 2.76 -5.64 -24.61
CA ALA A 38 2.16 -5.32 -23.33
C ALA A 38 1.84 -3.81 -23.20
N LEU A 39 2.64 -2.92 -23.79
CA LEU A 39 2.48 -1.47 -23.66
C LEU A 39 1.16 -0.94 -24.25
N PRO A 40 0.75 -1.25 -25.50
CA PRO A 40 -0.53 -0.80 -26.02
C PRO A 40 -1.71 -1.41 -25.27
N CYS A 41 -1.62 -2.67 -24.82
CA CYS A 41 -2.65 -3.29 -23.98
C CYS A 41 -2.79 -2.56 -22.63
N LEU A 42 -1.67 -2.27 -21.97
CA LEU A 42 -1.59 -1.48 -20.74
C LEU A 42 -2.19 -0.09 -20.93
N TYR A 43 -1.76 0.63 -21.97
CA TYR A 43 -2.27 1.96 -22.27
C TYR A 43 -3.79 1.96 -22.47
N TRP A 44 -4.29 1.05 -23.30
CA TRP A 44 -5.72 0.95 -23.58
C TRP A 44 -6.53 0.62 -22.32
N THR A 45 -6.11 -0.38 -21.55
CA THR A 45 -6.80 -0.78 -20.31
C THR A 45 -6.78 0.33 -19.26
N ILE A 46 -5.65 1.03 -19.05
CA ILE A 46 -5.57 2.20 -18.15
C ILE A 46 -6.54 3.29 -18.60
N SER A 47 -6.57 3.59 -19.91
CA SER A 47 -7.45 4.63 -20.45
C SER A 47 -8.95 4.30 -20.28
N GLN A 48 -9.32 3.03 -20.09
CA GLN A 48 -10.71 2.66 -19.76
C GLN A 48 -10.97 2.78 -18.25
N VAL A 49 -10.01 2.38 -17.42
CA VAL A 49 -10.16 2.32 -15.96
C VAL A 49 -10.16 3.73 -15.32
N VAL A 50 -9.39 4.67 -15.88
CA VAL A 50 -9.17 6.01 -15.30
C VAL A 50 -10.25 7.05 -15.72
N LYS A 51 -11.18 6.72 -16.64
CA LYS A 51 -12.25 7.67 -17.06
C LYS A 51 -13.12 8.10 -15.89
N PRO A 52 -13.38 9.39 -15.65
CA PRO A 52 -14.21 9.83 -14.54
C PRO A 52 -15.67 9.37 -14.73
N VAL A 53 -16.33 8.95 -13.65
CA VAL A 53 -17.72 8.49 -13.66
C VAL A 53 -18.46 9.12 -12.48
N ILE A 54 -19.70 9.56 -12.73
CA ILE A 54 -20.51 10.39 -11.83
C ILE A 54 -20.71 9.72 -10.46
N SER A 55 -20.86 8.40 -10.38
CA SER A 55 -20.92 7.65 -9.13
C SER A 55 -19.64 6.84 -8.90
N THR A 56 -18.80 7.26 -7.94
CA THR A 56 -17.61 6.49 -7.60
C THR A 56 -17.92 5.48 -6.50
N THR A 57 -17.54 4.21 -6.69
CA THR A 57 -17.63 3.18 -5.65
C THR A 57 -16.24 2.90 -5.07
N PRO A 58 -16.13 2.42 -3.81
CA PRO A 58 -14.83 2.10 -3.20
C PRO A 58 -14.11 1.01 -3.99
N THR A 59 -14.90 0.10 -4.55
CA THR A 59 -14.46 -0.95 -5.47
C THR A 59 -13.67 -0.38 -6.64
N ARG A 60 -14.09 0.76 -7.21
CA ARG A 60 -13.42 1.37 -8.36
C ARG A 60 -12.04 1.93 -8.00
N CYS A 61 -11.91 2.63 -6.88
CA CYS A 61 -10.62 3.13 -6.40
C CYS A 61 -9.62 1.99 -6.20
N ASN A 62 -10.09 0.91 -5.56
CA ASN A 62 -9.30 -0.29 -5.36
C ASN A 62 -8.88 -0.96 -6.68
N VAL A 63 -9.77 -0.98 -7.68
CA VAL A 63 -9.44 -1.50 -9.01
C VAL A 63 -8.40 -0.63 -9.71
N ILE A 64 -8.53 0.70 -9.70
CA ILE A 64 -7.53 1.62 -10.28
C ILE A 64 -6.16 1.39 -9.60
N ALA A 65 -6.13 1.32 -8.28
CA ALA A 65 -4.90 1.08 -7.52
C ALA A 65 -4.27 -0.29 -7.85
N LEU A 66 -5.07 -1.36 -7.84
CA LEU A 66 -4.62 -2.72 -8.17
C LEU A 66 -4.10 -2.79 -9.60
N PHE A 67 -4.80 -2.14 -10.53
CA PHE A 67 -4.38 -2.03 -11.92
C PHE A 67 -3.04 -1.30 -12.05
N GLY A 68 -2.86 -0.16 -11.37
CA GLY A 68 -1.60 0.57 -11.38
C GLY A 68 -0.43 -0.25 -10.84
N ILE A 69 -0.66 -0.99 -9.74
CA ILE A 69 0.33 -1.92 -9.17
C ILE A 69 0.67 -3.03 -10.17
N SER A 70 -0.34 -3.68 -10.76
CA SER A 70 -0.14 -4.80 -11.69
C SER A 70 0.54 -4.35 -12.99
N ALA A 71 0.18 -3.17 -13.49
CA ALA A 71 0.79 -2.56 -14.66
C ALA A 71 2.28 -2.29 -14.43
N ALA A 72 2.62 -1.67 -13.31
CA ALA A 72 4.01 -1.40 -12.96
C ALA A 72 4.81 -2.71 -12.80
N GLN A 73 4.21 -3.73 -12.19
CA GLN A 73 4.84 -5.05 -12.06
C GLN A 73 5.00 -5.75 -13.42
N ALA A 74 4.03 -5.64 -14.32
CA ALA A 74 4.11 -6.20 -15.67
C ALA A 74 5.23 -5.53 -16.49
N VAL A 75 5.31 -4.19 -16.48
CA VAL A 75 6.39 -3.43 -17.14
C VAL A 75 7.76 -3.87 -16.61
N ARG A 76 7.87 -4.02 -15.28
CA ARG A 76 9.10 -4.51 -14.67
C ARG A 76 9.47 -5.91 -15.19
N LEU A 77 8.57 -6.88 -15.07
CA LEU A 77 8.86 -8.29 -15.37
C LEU A 77 9.03 -8.58 -16.87
N LEU A 78 8.41 -7.77 -17.73
CA LEU A 78 8.47 -7.95 -19.19
C LEU A 78 9.61 -7.14 -19.82
N LEU A 79 9.84 -5.90 -19.37
CA LEU A 79 10.69 -4.95 -20.09
C LEU A 79 11.96 -4.54 -19.33
N ILE A 80 11.86 -4.23 -18.04
CA ILE A 80 12.98 -3.61 -17.30
C ILE A 80 13.91 -4.66 -16.67
N GLU A 81 13.32 -5.59 -15.93
CA GLU A 81 14.00 -6.74 -15.32
C GLU A 81 13.40 -8.02 -15.91
N PRO A 82 13.62 -8.28 -17.21
CA PRO A 82 12.89 -9.32 -17.92
C PRO A 82 13.09 -10.69 -17.27
N ARG A 83 11.98 -11.32 -16.88
CA ARG A 83 11.94 -12.69 -16.35
C ARG A 83 11.40 -13.66 -17.38
N ASP A 84 11.73 -14.93 -17.27
CA ASP A 84 11.20 -15.98 -18.15
C ASP A 84 10.84 -17.26 -17.40
N ASP A 85 10.48 -18.28 -18.18
CA ASP A 85 10.07 -19.59 -17.71
C ASP A 85 11.12 -20.32 -16.84
N LYS A 86 12.41 -20.01 -17.02
CA LYS A 86 13.47 -20.62 -16.20
C LYS A 86 13.49 -20.00 -14.80
N ASP A 87 13.30 -18.69 -14.71
CA ASP A 87 13.13 -18.01 -13.42
C ASP A 87 11.83 -18.44 -12.71
N LEU A 88 10.81 -18.86 -13.48
CA LEU A 88 9.56 -19.44 -12.98
C LEU A 88 9.75 -20.88 -12.46
N ALA A 89 10.72 -21.63 -13.00
CA ALA A 89 10.96 -23.04 -12.70
C ALA A 89 11.95 -23.29 -11.54
N GLU A 90 12.75 -22.30 -11.14
CA GLU A 90 13.83 -22.42 -10.13
C GLU A 90 13.38 -22.97 -8.75
N LYS A 91 12.06 -23.04 -8.49
CA LYS A 91 11.49 -23.60 -7.25
C LYS A 91 10.73 -24.92 -7.39
N LEU A 92 10.44 -25.39 -8.60
CA LEU A 92 9.58 -26.56 -8.82
C LEU A 92 10.28 -27.52 -9.77
N ALA A 93 10.48 -28.76 -9.31
CA ALA A 93 11.30 -29.82 -9.90
C ALA A 93 10.83 -30.36 -11.27
N GLU A 94 9.93 -29.67 -11.96
CA GLU A 94 9.42 -30.09 -13.28
C GLU A 94 10.36 -29.60 -14.38
N SER A 95 11.01 -30.54 -15.08
CA SER A 95 11.93 -30.26 -16.18
C SER A 95 11.25 -29.66 -17.43
N SER A 96 9.94 -29.86 -17.60
CA SER A 96 9.13 -29.35 -18.73
C SER A 96 7.68 -29.05 -18.31
N PRO A 97 7.38 -27.85 -17.78
CA PRO A 97 6.02 -27.51 -17.35
C PRO A 97 5.06 -27.37 -18.52
N SER A 98 3.82 -27.85 -18.35
CA SER A 98 2.73 -27.65 -19.31
C SER A 98 2.37 -26.17 -19.45
N PHE A 99 1.76 -25.76 -20.58
CA PHE A 99 1.36 -24.36 -20.79
C PHE A 99 0.49 -23.78 -19.65
N PRO A 100 -0.55 -24.49 -19.13
CA PRO A 100 -1.31 -24.00 -17.98
C PRO A 100 -0.46 -23.80 -16.72
N SER A 101 0.49 -24.71 -16.45
CA SER A 101 1.43 -24.57 -15.33
C SER A 101 2.30 -23.32 -15.48
N ARG A 102 2.82 -23.07 -16.70
CA ARG A 102 3.61 -21.86 -17.03
C ARG A 102 2.80 -20.59 -16.86
N LEU A 103 1.56 -20.58 -17.38
CA LEU A 103 0.65 -19.44 -17.27
C LEU A 103 0.32 -19.14 -15.80
N TRP A 104 0.03 -20.18 -15.00
CA TRP A 104 -0.22 -20.02 -13.57
C TRP A 104 0.98 -19.46 -12.81
N ARG A 105 2.19 -19.96 -13.09
CA ARG A 105 3.43 -19.43 -12.49
C ARG A 105 3.61 -17.95 -12.87
N ALA A 106 3.34 -17.58 -14.12
CA ALA A 106 3.41 -16.19 -14.58
C ALA A 106 2.41 -15.27 -13.85
N ILE A 107 1.15 -15.72 -13.69
CA ILE A 107 0.13 -15.02 -12.90
C ILE A 107 0.62 -14.81 -11.46
N ARG A 108 1.19 -15.85 -10.82
CA ARG A 108 1.75 -15.73 -9.46
C ARG A 108 2.86 -14.70 -9.34
N MET A 109 3.72 -14.54 -10.36
CA MET A 109 4.75 -13.50 -10.36
C MET A 109 4.18 -12.09 -10.51
N LEU A 110 3.11 -11.94 -11.30
CA LEU A 110 2.40 -10.65 -11.46
C LEU A 110 1.69 -10.25 -10.17
N TRP A 111 1.04 -11.19 -9.47
CA TRP A 111 0.40 -10.92 -8.17
C TRP A 111 1.41 -10.74 -7.03
N GLY A 112 2.52 -11.48 -7.08
CA GLY A 112 3.55 -11.52 -6.05
C GLY A 112 4.53 -10.34 -6.11
N THR A 113 4.06 -9.11 -5.98
CA THR A 113 4.92 -7.90 -6.05
C THR A 113 6.00 -7.83 -4.97
N ARG A 114 5.81 -8.53 -3.85
CA ARG A 114 6.80 -8.66 -2.77
C ARG A 114 7.77 -9.82 -2.94
N ALA A 115 7.50 -10.69 -3.91
CA ALA A 115 8.30 -11.87 -4.24
C ALA A 115 8.66 -12.74 -3.02
N VAL A 116 7.65 -13.05 -2.20
CA VAL A 116 7.84 -13.79 -0.94
C VAL A 116 8.47 -15.17 -1.22
N ASN A 117 9.43 -15.54 -0.38
CA ASN A 117 10.21 -16.77 -0.43
C ASN A 117 11.10 -16.91 -1.69
N THR A 118 11.29 -15.90 -2.54
CA THR A 118 12.19 -15.97 -3.73
C THR A 118 13.57 -15.37 -3.44
N SER A 119 14.54 -15.62 -4.33
CA SER A 119 15.89 -15.03 -4.24
C SER A 119 15.91 -13.51 -4.40
N TRP A 120 14.83 -12.92 -4.94
CA TRP A 120 14.65 -11.47 -5.09
C TRP A 120 13.56 -10.91 -4.18
N GLN A 121 13.31 -11.52 -3.02
CA GLN A 121 12.32 -11.02 -2.05
C GLN A 121 12.59 -9.55 -1.65
N VAL A 122 11.52 -8.77 -1.45
CA VAL A 122 11.65 -7.41 -0.89
C VAL A 122 12.33 -7.44 0.48
N LYS A 123 13.23 -6.48 0.73
CA LYS A 123 13.88 -6.29 2.05
C LYS A 123 12.85 -5.86 3.10
N ASN A 124 13.03 -6.30 4.35
CA ASN A 124 12.20 -5.95 5.50
C ASN A 124 10.73 -6.39 5.41
N ILE A 125 10.43 -7.50 4.72
CA ILE A 125 9.10 -8.10 4.84
C ILE A 125 8.86 -8.49 6.30
N PRO A 126 7.72 -8.13 6.90
CA PRO A 126 7.38 -8.52 8.26
C PRO A 126 7.39 -10.05 8.41
N SER A 127 7.94 -10.54 9.52
CA SER A 127 7.80 -11.96 9.86
C SER A 127 6.35 -12.32 10.12
N HIS A 128 6.02 -13.60 10.01
CA HIS A 128 4.72 -14.09 10.48
C HIS A 128 4.49 -13.72 11.96
N PRO A 129 3.23 -13.46 12.37
CA PRO A 129 2.93 -13.03 13.74
C PRO A 129 3.50 -13.97 14.80
N ALA A 130 3.95 -13.40 15.93
CA ALA A 130 4.50 -14.17 17.05
C ALA A 130 3.49 -15.20 17.60
N TYR A 131 2.20 -15.00 17.33
CA TYR A 131 1.14 -15.99 17.51
C TYR A 131 1.53 -17.40 17.04
N PHE A 132 2.20 -17.52 15.89
CA PHE A 132 2.61 -18.83 15.35
C PHE A 132 3.88 -19.34 16.01
N THR A 133 4.92 -18.52 16.08
CA THR A 133 6.24 -18.93 16.59
C THR A 133 6.21 -19.30 18.06
N ARG A 134 5.46 -18.56 18.90
CA ARG A 134 5.26 -18.88 20.34
C ARG A 134 4.60 -20.24 20.58
N ARG A 135 3.95 -20.81 19.57
CA ARG A 135 3.29 -22.13 19.62
C ARG A 135 4.10 -23.21 18.90
N GLY A 136 5.38 -22.97 18.63
CA GLY A 136 6.26 -23.90 17.91
C GLY A 136 5.91 -24.07 16.43
N MET A 137 5.08 -23.19 15.85
CA MET A 137 4.67 -23.26 14.45
C MET A 137 5.59 -22.38 13.61
N HIS A 138 6.61 -22.97 12.99
CA HIS A 138 7.50 -22.25 12.07
C HIS A 138 6.80 -21.89 10.74
N VAL A 139 5.82 -22.69 10.33
CA VAL A 139 4.94 -22.43 9.17
C VAL A 139 3.50 -22.39 9.66
N PRO A 140 2.70 -21.35 9.31
CA PRO A 140 1.30 -21.29 9.72
C PRO A 140 0.48 -22.47 9.15
N PRO A 141 -0.20 -23.27 9.99
CA PRO A 141 -1.10 -24.31 9.50
C PRO A 141 -2.32 -23.69 8.80
N ARG A 142 -2.76 -24.29 7.68
CA ARG A 142 -3.84 -23.76 6.83
C ARG A 142 -5.11 -23.40 7.61
N GLY A 143 -5.67 -24.32 8.39
CA GLY A 143 -6.90 -24.08 9.15
C GLY A 143 -6.77 -22.94 10.17
N ARG A 144 -5.65 -22.89 10.91
CA ARG A 144 -5.39 -21.83 11.90
C ARG A 144 -5.15 -20.47 11.23
N PHE A 145 -4.49 -20.46 10.08
CA PHE A 145 -4.31 -19.26 9.28
C PHE A 145 -5.66 -18.73 8.81
N LEU A 146 -6.49 -19.56 8.17
CA LEU A 146 -7.81 -19.17 7.67
C LEU A 146 -8.72 -18.64 8.77
N LEU A 147 -8.77 -19.31 9.92
CA LEU A 147 -9.53 -18.86 11.09
C LEU A 147 -9.07 -17.47 11.53
N ARG A 148 -7.75 -17.29 11.70
CA ARG A 148 -7.17 -16.00 12.05
C ARG A 148 -7.52 -14.91 11.05
N GLN A 149 -7.39 -15.17 9.75
CA GLN A 149 -7.69 -14.17 8.72
C GLN A 149 -9.16 -13.77 8.73
N CYS A 150 -10.07 -14.74 8.84
CA CYS A 150 -11.50 -14.50 8.86
C CYS A 150 -11.92 -13.61 10.05
N PHE A 151 -11.54 -13.97 11.29
CA PHE A 151 -11.96 -13.22 12.47
C PHE A 151 -11.36 -11.81 12.51
N ILE A 152 -10.09 -11.64 12.12
CA ILE A 152 -9.48 -10.30 12.08
C ILE A 152 -10.13 -9.47 10.97
N PHE A 153 -10.38 -10.06 9.79
CA PHE A 153 -11.07 -9.38 8.69
C PHE A 153 -12.46 -8.88 9.11
N ILE A 154 -13.28 -9.73 9.73
CA ILE A 154 -14.61 -9.35 10.22
C ILE A 154 -14.51 -8.20 11.22
N TRP A 155 -13.58 -8.30 12.19
CA TRP A 155 -13.40 -7.23 13.18
C TRP A 155 -12.95 -5.91 12.52
N GLN A 156 -11.98 -5.94 11.61
CA GLN A 156 -11.52 -4.76 10.88
C GLN A 156 -12.64 -4.14 10.03
N TYR A 157 -13.47 -4.97 9.39
CA TYR A 157 -14.62 -4.52 8.61
C TYR A 157 -15.61 -3.75 9.49
N LEU A 158 -15.93 -4.27 10.69
CA LEU A 158 -16.84 -3.61 11.62
C LEU A 158 -16.25 -2.31 12.19
N VAL A 159 -14.93 -2.23 12.39
CA VAL A 159 -14.28 -0.97 12.76
C VAL A 159 -14.41 0.06 11.62
N LEU A 160 -14.21 -0.36 10.37
CA LEU A 160 -14.41 0.51 9.20
C LEU A 160 -15.87 0.95 9.06
N ASP A 161 -16.84 0.12 9.46
CA ASP A 161 -18.26 0.47 9.51
C ASP A 161 -18.54 1.64 10.46
N ILE A 162 -17.94 1.61 11.65
CA ILE A 162 -18.04 2.74 12.60
C ILE A 162 -17.51 4.03 11.95
N PHE A 163 -16.31 4.00 11.36
CA PHE A 163 -15.72 5.18 10.70
C PHE A 163 -16.55 5.65 9.50
N HIS A 164 -17.11 4.71 8.73
CA HIS A 164 -18.00 5.01 7.63
C HIS A 164 -19.25 5.75 8.10
N THR A 165 -19.96 5.21 9.08
CA THR A 165 -21.18 5.81 9.62
C THR A 165 -20.92 7.18 10.23
N LEU A 166 -19.85 7.34 11.01
CA LEU A 166 -19.48 8.64 11.59
C LEU A 166 -19.20 9.69 10.50
N ARG A 167 -18.51 9.30 9.42
CA ARG A 167 -18.24 10.23 8.33
C ARG A 167 -19.50 10.60 7.56
N VAL A 168 -20.40 9.65 7.32
CA VAL A 168 -21.70 9.91 6.68
C VAL A 168 -22.54 10.86 7.52
N GLN A 169 -22.59 10.67 8.84
CA GLN A 169 -23.29 11.58 9.76
C GLN A 169 -22.70 13.00 9.68
N GLN A 170 -21.37 13.12 9.76
CA GLN A 170 -20.69 14.42 9.64
C GLN A 170 -20.96 15.11 8.30
N LEU A 171 -21.00 14.35 7.20
CA LEU A 171 -21.34 14.90 5.87
C LEU A 171 -22.77 15.43 5.82
N SER A 172 -23.72 14.72 6.42
CA SER A 172 -25.12 15.16 6.48
C SER A 172 -25.30 16.42 7.34
N GLU A 173 -24.46 16.64 8.35
CA GLU A 173 -24.45 17.85 9.17
C GLU A 173 -23.80 19.06 8.46
N GLN A 174 -22.84 18.81 7.55
CA GLN A 174 -22.09 19.86 6.84
C GLN A 174 -22.91 20.59 5.75
N GLY A 175 -24.12 20.13 5.44
CA GLY A 175 -25.01 20.77 4.46
C GLY A 175 -24.73 20.34 3.00
N GLU A 176 -25.20 21.15 2.05
CA GLU A 176 -25.01 20.87 0.62
C GLU A 176 -23.55 21.00 0.20
N TYR A 177 -23.11 20.13 -0.71
CA TYR A 177 -21.76 20.16 -1.27
C TYR A 177 -21.51 21.44 -2.07
N THR A 178 -20.53 22.24 -1.64
CA THR A 178 -20.19 23.54 -2.24
C THR A 178 -19.06 23.49 -3.28
N GLY A 179 -18.56 22.31 -3.61
CA GLY A 179 -17.36 22.16 -4.45
C GLY A 179 -16.07 22.00 -3.64
N PHE A 180 -14.99 21.68 -4.34
CA PHE A 180 -13.62 21.66 -3.78
C PHE A 180 -13.11 23.07 -3.53
N THR A 181 -12.38 23.26 -2.42
CA THR A 181 -11.81 24.55 -2.05
C THR A 181 -10.29 24.53 -2.01
N GLU A 182 -9.69 25.71 -2.20
CA GLU A 182 -8.25 25.88 -2.07
C GLU A 182 -7.81 25.75 -0.61
N LEU A 183 -6.74 24.97 -0.39
CA LEU A 183 -6.23 24.68 0.94
C LEU A 183 -5.74 25.95 1.65
N GLN A 184 -6.42 26.31 2.74
CA GLN A 184 -6.02 27.42 3.59
C GLN A 184 -4.91 27.01 4.57
N TRP A 185 -3.72 27.57 4.40
CA TRP A 185 -2.56 27.34 5.29
C TRP A 185 -2.56 28.23 6.54
N ALA A 186 -3.09 29.45 6.41
CA ALA A 186 -3.20 30.42 7.49
C ALA A 186 -4.49 30.18 8.28
N VAL A 187 -4.44 29.21 9.20
CA VAL A 187 -5.53 28.88 10.13
C VAL A 187 -5.01 28.90 11.57
N PRO A 188 -5.87 29.11 12.58
CA PRO A 188 -5.43 29.09 13.96
C PRO A 188 -4.97 27.69 14.40
N ILE A 189 -4.25 27.63 15.53
CA ILE A 189 -3.50 26.44 15.96
C ILE A 189 -4.41 25.25 16.29
N ASP A 190 -5.61 25.51 16.79
CA ASP A 190 -6.66 24.52 17.08
C ASP A 190 -7.06 23.76 15.82
N GLN A 191 -7.31 24.45 14.70
CA GLN A 191 -7.60 23.82 13.42
C GLN A 191 -6.41 23.01 12.89
N TRP A 192 -5.18 23.47 13.13
CA TRP A 192 -3.99 22.69 12.78
C TRP A 192 -3.88 21.41 13.61
N ILE A 193 -4.20 21.46 14.90
CA ILE A 193 -4.22 20.29 15.78
C ILE A 193 -5.25 19.28 15.27
N GLU A 194 -6.48 19.73 14.93
CA GLU A 194 -7.52 18.88 14.36
C GLU A 194 -7.09 18.23 13.04
N ARG A 195 -6.50 19.02 12.12
CA ARG A 195 -5.97 18.51 10.85
C ARG A 195 -4.90 17.45 11.06
N ILE A 196 -3.93 17.70 11.94
CA ILE A 196 -2.84 16.76 12.24
C ILE A 196 -3.41 15.47 12.83
N ILE A 197 -4.26 15.56 13.84
CA ILE A 197 -4.88 14.37 14.48
C ILE A 197 -5.68 13.58 13.45
N SER A 198 -6.55 14.24 12.69
CA SER A 198 -7.35 13.60 11.65
C SER A 198 -6.48 12.93 10.59
N ASN A 199 -5.42 13.60 10.11
CA ASN A 199 -4.48 13.03 9.14
C ASN A 199 -3.75 11.80 9.69
N LEU A 200 -3.31 11.82 10.96
CA LEU A 200 -2.65 10.69 11.60
C LEU A 200 -3.60 9.51 11.79
N VAL A 201 -4.84 9.75 12.22
CA VAL A 201 -5.89 8.72 12.32
C VAL A 201 -6.16 8.11 10.94
N THR A 202 -6.28 8.94 9.90
CA THR A 202 -6.48 8.47 8.53
C THR A 202 -5.37 7.52 8.09
N TRP A 203 -4.09 7.83 8.32
CA TRP A 203 -3.01 6.96 7.84
C TRP A 203 -2.72 5.75 8.71
N PHE A 204 -2.59 5.95 10.02
CA PHE A 204 -2.15 4.89 10.94
C PHE A 204 -3.28 3.91 11.31
N ILE A 205 -4.53 4.36 11.21
CA ILE A 205 -5.71 3.56 11.56
C ILE A 205 -6.52 3.24 10.30
N ILE A 206 -7.19 4.21 9.69
CA ILE A 206 -8.19 3.95 8.64
C ILE A 206 -7.54 3.32 7.40
N GLY A 207 -6.53 3.97 6.81
CA GLY A 207 -5.84 3.51 5.61
C GLY A 207 -5.15 2.17 5.81
N ARG A 208 -4.56 1.94 6.99
CA ARG A 208 -4.02 0.63 7.38
C ARG A 208 -5.12 -0.44 7.42
N LEU A 209 -6.24 -0.18 8.07
CA LEU A 209 -7.35 -1.13 8.18
C LEU A 209 -7.96 -1.46 6.82
N VAL A 210 -8.14 -0.46 5.95
CA VAL A 210 -8.61 -0.67 4.58
C VAL A 210 -7.65 -1.60 3.84
N LEU A 211 -6.35 -1.28 3.76
CA LEU A 211 -5.41 -2.09 2.99
C LEU A 211 -5.17 -3.48 3.61
N ASP A 212 -5.10 -3.58 4.94
CA ASP A 212 -4.92 -4.86 5.62
C ASP A 212 -6.15 -5.75 5.45
N SER A 213 -7.38 -5.24 5.59
CA SER A 213 -8.60 -6.04 5.39
C SER A 213 -8.70 -6.63 3.99
N HIS A 214 -8.37 -5.86 2.94
CA HIS A 214 -8.31 -6.37 1.56
C HIS A 214 -7.24 -7.46 1.42
N TYR A 215 -6.05 -7.24 1.99
CA TYR A 215 -4.98 -8.22 1.96
C TYR A 215 -5.37 -9.52 2.68
N ARG A 216 -6.05 -9.42 3.83
CA ARG A 216 -6.55 -10.58 4.58
C ARG A 216 -7.62 -11.34 3.83
N PHE A 217 -8.59 -10.63 3.26
CA PHE A 217 -9.65 -11.24 2.46
C PHE A 217 -9.06 -12.02 1.28
N LEU A 218 -8.13 -11.40 0.53
CA LEU A 218 -7.47 -12.06 -0.58
C LEU A 218 -6.64 -13.28 -0.11
N SER A 219 -5.93 -13.15 1.01
CA SER A 219 -5.17 -14.28 1.59
C SER A 219 -6.07 -15.44 2.01
N PHE A 220 -7.26 -15.14 2.55
CA PHE A 220 -8.25 -16.13 2.95
C PHE A 220 -8.78 -16.88 1.73
N VAL A 221 -9.13 -16.16 0.65
CA VAL A 221 -9.60 -16.77 -0.60
C VAL A 221 -8.49 -17.62 -1.25
N CYS A 222 -7.29 -17.07 -1.44
CA CYS A 222 -6.20 -17.79 -2.11
C CYS A 222 -5.73 -19.03 -1.34
N VAL A 223 -5.60 -18.95 -0.01
CA VAL A 223 -5.22 -20.11 0.82
C VAL A 223 -6.40 -21.08 0.98
N GLY A 224 -7.64 -20.56 0.99
CA GLY A 224 -8.86 -21.36 1.04
C GLY A 224 -9.05 -22.21 -0.21
N LEU A 225 -8.69 -21.69 -1.38
CA LEU A 225 -8.71 -22.38 -2.68
C LEU A 225 -7.43 -23.16 -2.99
N ASP A 226 -6.49 -23.26 -2.04
CA ASP A 226 -5.21 -23.97 -2.20
C ASP A 226 -4.32 -23.42 -3.34
N LEU A 227 -4.49 -22.14 -3.69
CA LEU A 227 -3.70 -21.45 -4.72
C LEU A 227 -2.31 -21.06 -4.21
N ASN A 228 -2.19 -20.83 -2.90
CA ASN A 228 -0.95 -20.46 -2.22
C ASN A 228 -0.89 -21.08 -0.82
N SER A 229 0.32 -21.33 -0.34
CA SER A 229 0.54 -21.73 1.05
C SER A 229 0.41 -20.54 2.02
N PRO A 230 0.00 -20.75 3.28
CA PRO A 230 -0.01 -19.70 4.31
C PRO A 230 1.34 -18.99 4.49
N ALA A 231 2.46 -19.68 4.24
CA ALA A 231 3.80 -19.13 4.36
C ALA A 231 4.05 -17.97 3.37
N GLU A 232 3.36 -17.95 2.23
CA GLU A 232 3.48 -16.92 1.19
C GLU A 232 2.72 -15.63 1.51
N TRP A 233 1.97 -15.60 2.62
CA TRP A 233 1.14 -14.47 3.03
C TRP A 233 1.63 -13.83 4.35
N PRO A 234 2.88 -13.32 4.42
CA PRO A 234 3.33 -12.55 5.57
C PRO A 234 2.53 -11.25 5.68
N PRO A 235 2.44 -10.65 6.89
CA PRO A 235 1.68 -9.42 7.10
C PRO A 235 1.99 -8.32 6.07
N ALA A 236 0.97 -7.57 5.65
CA ALA A 236 1.14 -6.45 4.72
C ALA A 236 1.89 -5.29 5.36
N PHE A 237 1.62 -5.04 6.64
CA PHE A 237 2.21 -3.98 7.46
C PHE A 237 3.14 -4.56 8.52
N GLY A 238 4.22 -3.84 8.82
CA GLY A 238 5.07 -4.12 9.96
C GLY A 238 4.57 -3.49 11.26
N ARG A 239 5.44 -3.46 12.27
CA ARG A 239 5.12 -2.88 13.57
C ARG A 239 5.14 -1.36 13.48
N MET A 240 4.08 -0.72 13.97
CA MET A 240 4.02 0.75 14.07
C MET A 240 5.18 1.29 14.91
N ALA A 241 5.64 0.50 15.89
CA ALA A 241 6.73 0.86 16.77
C ALA A 241 8.08 1.14 16.06
N ASP A 242 8.26 0.56 14.87
CA ASP A 242 9.49 0.72 14.09
C ASP A 242 9.47 1.98 13.23
N ALA A 243 8.32 2.66 13.09
CA ALA A 243 8.16 3.90 12.34
C ALA A 243 8.66 5.11 13.16
N TYR A 244 9.98 5.17 13.39
CA TYR A 244 10.68 6.31 14.03
C TYR A 244 11.64 7.05 13.09
N THR A 245 11.69 6.68 11.81
CA THR A 245 12.26 7.50 10.73
C THR A 245 11.36 7.42 9.49
N LEU A 246 11.36 8.43 8.61
CA LEU A 246 10.59 8.40 7.36
C LEU A 246 10.97 7.18 6.50
N ARG A 247 12.25 6.80 6.50
CA ARG A 247 12.73 5.57 5.84
C ARG A 247 12.15 4.30 6.46
N ASN A 248 12.01 4.23 7.79
CA ASN A 248 11.39 3.08 8.45
C ASN A 248 9.87 3.05 8.24
N TYR A 249 9.20 4.20 8.22
CA TYR A 249 7.77 4.29 7.92
C TYR A 249 7.48 3.58 6.59
N TRP A 250 8.12 4.00 5.50
CA TRP A 250 7.92 3.38 4.16
C TRP A 250 8.61 2.02 4.00
N GLY A 251 9.67 1.77 4.74
CA GLY A 251 10.56 0.63 4.53
C GLY A 251 10.29 -0.58 5.43
N LYS A 252 9.59 -0.40 6.56
CA LYS A 252 9.33 -1.44 7.56
C LYS A 252 7.86 -1.49 7.99
N PHE A 253 7.22 -0.34 8.17
CA PHE A 253 5.83 -0.28 8.64
C PHE A 253 4.81 -0.36 7.51
N TRP A 254 4.86 0.57 6.56
CA TRP A 254 3.90 0.69 5.46
C TRP A 254 4.01 -0.48 4.47
N HIS A 255 2.92 -0.77 3.76
CA HIS A 255 2.89 -1.88 2.81
C HIS A 255 3.94 -1.74 1.70
N GLN A 256 4.45 -2.87 1.23
CA GLN A 256 5.58 -2.93 0.28
C GLN A 256 5.17 -3.31 -1.15
N PHE A 257 3.87 -3.30 -1.47
CA PHE A 257 3.35 -3.76 -2.78
C PHE A 257 3.91 -2.99 -3.99
N LEU A 258 4.31 -1.73 -3.80
CA LEU A 258 4.89 -0.87 -4.85
C LEU A 258 6.43 -0.87 -4.85
N ARG A 259 7.06 -1.53 -3.87
CA ARG A 259 8.50 -1.43 -3.64
C ARG A 259 9.32 -1.91 -4.83
N GLN A 260 9.08 -3.13 -5.32
CA GLN A 260 9.85 -3.64 -6.46
C GLN A 260 9.45 -2.98 -7.78
N PRO A 261 8.15 -2.86 -8.13
CA PRO A 261 7.75 -2.21 -9.38
C PRO A 261 8.38 -0.82 -9.56
N PHE A 262 8.32 0.03 -8.54
CA PHE A 262 8.82 1.40 -8.66
C PHE A 262 10.35 1.49 -8.53
N THR A 263 10.98 0.68 -7.67
CA THR A 263 12.44 0.70 -7.56
C THR A 263 13.10 0.17 -8.83
N ALA A 264 12.47 -0.77 -9.55
CA ALA A 264 12.98 -1.23 -10.83
C ALA A 264 12.95 -0.12 -11.88
N VAL A 265 11.83 0.62 -11.98
CA VAL A 265 11.72 1.78 -12.87
C VAL A 265 12.73 2.88 -12.50
N SER A 266 12.84 3.23 -11.21
CA SER A 266 13.79 4.25 -10.78
C SER A 266 15.25 3.82 -11.03
N SER A 267 15.56 2.55 -10.79
CA SER A 267 16.91 2.01 -11.01
C SER A 267 17.27 2.01 -12.48
N PHE A 268 16.33 1.64 -13.36
CA PHE A 268 16.52 1.71 -14.81
C PHE A 268 16.77 3.13 -15.29
N LEU A 269 15.93 4.09 -14.87
CA LEU A 269 16.12 5.49 -15.25
C LEU A 269 17.45 6.05 -14.73
N THR A 270 17.80 5.79 -13.48
CA THR A 270 19.05 6.32 -12.90
C THR A 270 20.30 5.66 -13.46
N ARG A 271 20.28 4.35 -13.70
CA ARG A 271 21.45 3.58 -14.15
C ARG A 271 21.58 3.54 -15.66
N ASP A 272 20.53 3.09 -16.33
CA ASP A 272 20.59 2.68 -17.73
C ASP A 272 20.28 3.85 -18.67
N VAL A 273 19.50 4.84 -18.22
CA VAL A 273 19.19 6.05 -19.00
C VAL A 273 20.11 7.22 -18.64
N LEU A 274 20.25 7.54 -17.35
CA LEU A 274 21.02 8.70 -16.89
C LEU A 274 22.50 8.39 -16.60
N GLY A 275 22.90 7.13 -16.45
CA GLY A 275 24.30 6.75 -16.21
C GLY A 275 24.88 7.28 -14.89
N LEU A 276 24.06 7.45 -13.85
CA LEU A 276 24.52 8.06 -12.59
C LEU A 276 25.57 7.19 -11.87
N PRO A 277 26.67 7.76 -11.33
CA PRO A 277 27.71 7.01 -10.63
C PRO A 277 27.19 6.30 -9.37
N ARG A 278 27.70 5.09 -9.09
CA ARG A 278 27.32 4.28 -7.92
C ARG A 278 28.54 3.90 -7.04
N PRO A 279 28.45 4.02 -5.71
CA PRO A 279 27.40 4.70 -4.95
C PRO A 279 27.58 6.23 -4.99
N SER A 280 26.50 7.00 -5.20
CA SER A 280 26.54 8.47 -5.05
C SER A 280 25.28 9.05 -4.39
N LEU A 281 25.39 10.25 -3.83
CA LEU A 281 24.25 10.97 -3.24
C LEU A 281 23.22 11.37 -4.30
N LEU A 282 23.70 11.79 -5.47
CA LEU A 282 22.84 12.14 -6.61
C LEU A 282 22.00 10.93 -7.03
N GLU A 283 22.63 9.77 -7.23
CA GLU A 283 21.93 8.54 -7.56
C GLU A 283 20.90 8.15 -6.48
N ARG A 284 21.27 8.25 -5.20
CA ARG A 284 20.37 7.93 -4.07
C ARG A 284 19.12 8.82 -4.08
N TYR A 285 19.29 10.14 -4.12
CA TYR A 285 18.15 11.05 -4.02
C TYR A 285 17.33 11.11 -5.30
N THR A 286 17.94 10.93 -6.48
CA THR A 286 17.18 10.76 -7.73
C THR A 286 16.33 9.50 -7.71
N ASN A 287 16.84 8.38 -7.19
CA ASN A 287 16.02 7.18 -7.01
C ASN A 287 14.83 7.41 -6.07
N ILE A 288 15.07 8.07 -4.93
CA ILE A 288 14.02 8.40 -3.96
C ILE A 288 12.96 9.30 -4.61
N PHE A 289 13.40 10.35 -5.31
CA PHE A 289 12.52 11.25 -6.06
C PHE A 289 11.64 10.50 -7.06
N LEU A 290 12.24 9.65 -7.91
CA LEU A 290 11.50 8.91 -8.92
C LEU A 290 10.49 7.93 -8.31
N VAL A 291 10.84 7.23 -7.23
CA VAL A 291 9.89 6.32 -6.55
C VAL A 291 8.69 7.08 -5.97
N PHE A 292 8.92 8.24 -5.34
CA PHE A 292 7.84 9.07 -4.82
C PHE A 292 7.03 9.77 -5.92
N LEU A 293 7.68 10.16 -7.03
CA LEU A 293 6.99 10.69 -8.21
C LEU A 293 6.03 9.67 -8.81
N LEU A 294 6.49 8.43 -9.03
CA LEU A 294 5.65 7.34 -9.53
C LEU A 294 4.48 7.03 -8.58
N SER A 295 4.73 7.11 -7.26
CA SER A 295 3.68 6.97 -6.25
C SER A 295 2.65 8.09 -6.30
N GLY A 296 3.09 9.34 -6.47
CA GLY A 296 2.21 10.49 -6.61
C GLY A 296 1.38 10.43 -7.90
N ILE A 297 1.98 10.04 -9.04
CA ILE A 297 1.24 9.85 -10.30
C ILE A 297 0.15 8.78 -10.14
N LEU A 298 0.46 7.66 -9.47
CA LEU A 298 -0.54 6.63 -9.19
C LEU A 298 -1.73 7.19 -8.40
N HIS A 299 -1.47 7.99 -7.36
CA HIS A 299 -2.56 8.56 -6.55
C HIS A 299 -3.32 9.68 -7.27
N VAL A 300 -2.68 10.49 -8.12
CA VAL A 300 -3.40 11.43 -9.01
C VAL A 300 -4.39 10.67 -9.91
N MET A 301 -4.01 9.51 -10.45
CA MET A 301 -4.92 8.69 -11.26
C MET A 301 -6.10 8.14 -10.44
N ILE A 302 -5.86 7.77 -9.18
CA ILE A 302 -6.91 7.32 -8.26
C ILE A 302 -7.86 8.48 -7.96
N ASP A 303 -7.32 9.64 -7.56
CA ASP A 303 -8.08 10.85 -7.24
C ASP A 303 -8.94 11.31 -8.42
N TYR A 304 -8.36 11.33 -9.63
CA TYR A 304 -9.09 11.65 -10.85
C TYR A 304 -10.22 10.65 -11.14
N GLY A 305 -9.98 9.37 -10.90
CA GLY A 305 -11.02 8.34 -10.95
C GLY A 305 -12.16 8.57 -9.94
N GLN A 306 -11.85 9.22 -8.82
CA GLN A 306 -12.78 9.65 -7.77
C GLN A 306 -13.41 11.02 -8.02
N CYS A 307 -13.32 11.54 -9.25
CA CYS A 307 -13.87 12.84 -9.62
C CYS A 307 -13.26 14.02 -8.84
N VAL A 308 -12.07 13.83 -8.25
CA VAL A 308 -11.26 14.93 -7.73
C VAL A 308 -10.50 15.55 -8.90
N PRO A 309 -10.66 16.85 -9.17
CA PRO A 309 -9.90 17.52 -10.23
C PRO A 309 -8.40 17.42 -9.98
N VAL A 310 -7.64 17.21 -11.05
CA VAL A 310 -6.18 16.98 -10.97
C VAL A 310 -5.46 18.13 -10.26
N HIS A 311 -5.92 19.37 -10.42
CA HIS A 311 -5.31 20.52 -9.75
C HIS A 311 -5.56 20.55 -8.24
N TYR A 312 -6.65 19.94 -7.75
CA TYR A 312 -6.95 19.86 -6.31
C TYR A 312 -6.35 18.63 -5.62
N SER A 313 -6.02 17.56 -6.36
CA SER A 313 -5.58 16.25 -5.83
C SER A 313 -4.53 16.32 -4.71
N GLY A 314 -3.55 17.22 -4.80
CA GLY A 314 -2.48 17.35 -3.80
C GLY A 314 -1.56 16.13 -3.64
N SER A 315 -1.84 15.01 -4.33
CA SER A 315 -1.07 13.76 -4.30
C SER A 315 0.42 13.98 -4.55
N LEU A 316 0.77 14.66 -5.64
CA LEU A 316 2.19 14.92 -5.99
C LEU A 316 2.90 15.70 -4.88
N HIS A 317 2.25 16.73 -4.32
CA HIS A 317 2.82 17.53 -3.23
C HIS A 317 3.09 16.66 -1.99
N TYR A 318 2.13 15.82 -1.61
CA TYR A 318 2.30 14.91 -0.47
C TYR A 318 3.45 13.91 -0.68
N PHE A 319 3.44 13.16 -1.78
CA PHE A 319 4.46 12.13 -2.00
C PHE A 319 5.86 12.73 -2.22
N LEU A 320 5.99 13.82 -2.99
CA LEU A 320 7.28 14.47 -3.22
C LEU A 320 7.83 15.15 -1.96
N SER A 321 6.98 15.54 -1.00
CA SER A 321 7.45 16.08 0.29
C SER A 321 8.42 15.10 0.99
N PHE A 322 8.20 13.79 0.92
CA PHE A 322 9.06 12.81 1.58
C PHE A 322 10.49 12.79 1.04
N VAL A 323 10.73 13.27 -0.19
CA VAL A 323 12.09 13.44 -0.71
C VAL A 323 12.83 14.47 0.15
N CYS A 324 12.23 15.64 0.33
CA CYS A 324 12.75 16.70 1.19
C CYS A 324 12.85 16.25 2.65
N GLY A 325 11.82 15.59 3.17
CA GLY A 325 11.80 15.08 4.54
C GLY A 325 12.93 14.08 4.80
N ILE A 326 13.20 13.17 3.86
CA ILE A 326 14.30 12.21 3.97
C ILE A 326 15.66 12.91 3.86
N MET A 327 15.81 13.93 3.01
CA MET A 327 17.06 14.71 2.94
C MET A 327 17.34 15.46 4.25
N ILE A 328 16.31 16.09 4.83
CA ILE A 328 16.40 16.77 6.14
C ILE A 328 16.76 15.76 7.23
N GLU A 329 16.07 14.62 7.27
CA GLU A 329 16.31 13.55 8.24
C GLU A 329 17.75 12.99 8.12
N ASP A 330 18.21 12.69 6.91
CA ASP A 330 19.57 12.21 6.66
C ASP A 330 20.63 13.26 7.08
N GLY A 331 20.36 14.54 6.80
CA GLY A 331 21.21 15.67 7.19
C GLY A 331 21.32 15.84 8.70
N ALA A 332 20.17 15.86 9.39
CA ALA A 332 20.11 15.96 10.85
C ALA A 332 20.82 14.78 11.53
N GLN A 333 20.61 13.55 11.03
CA GLN A 333 21.31 12.37 11.54
C GLN A 333 22.82 12.44 11.28
N SER A 334 23.26 13.00 10.15
CA SER A 334 24.68 13.15 9.82
C SER A 334 25.35 14.21 10.68
N LEU A 335 24.70 15.36 10.89
CA LEU A 335 25.16 16.41 11.78
C LEU A 335 25.24 15.90 13.23
N PHE A 336 24.22 15.19 13.70
CA PHE A 336 24.21 14.58 15.02
C PHE A 336 25.37 13.58 15.19
N ARG A 337 25.60 12.70 14.20
CA ARG A 337 26.76 11.79 14.21
C ARG A 337 28.08 12.56 14.26
N TYR A 338 28.23 13.61 13.47
CA TYR A 338 29.45 14.44 13.45
C TYR A 338 29.73 15.09 14.83
N MET A 339 28.69 15.69 15.43
CA MET A 339 28.81 16.33 16.76
C MET A 339 29.06 15.32 17.88
N CYS A 340 28.45 14.12 17.83
CA CYS A 340 28.56 13.13 18.90
C CYS A 340 29.75 12.16 18.74
N LEU A 341 30.20 11.86 17.52
CA LEU A 341 31.38 11.00 17.27
C LEU A 341 32.72 11.73 17.45
N SER A 342 32.69 13.04 17.71
CA SER A 342 33.87 13.80 18.17
C SER A 342 34.25 13.47 19.63
N LYS A 343 33.51 12.58 20.32
CA LYS A 343 33.91 11.99 21.60
C LYS A 343 34.22 10.50 21.41
N PRO A 344 35.41 10.00 21.81
CA PRO A 344 35.71 8.59 21.75
C PRO A 344 34.91 7.88 22.85
N SER A 345 33.79 7.27 22.51
CA SER A 345 33.06 6.45 23.48
C SER A 345 33.04 4.99 23.03
N SER A 346 33.94 4.23 23.66
CA SER A 346 33.95 2.77 23.80
C SER A 346 32.77 2.23 24.63
N THR A 347 31.71 3.01 24.82
CA THR A 347 30.60 2.66 25.70
C THR A 347 29.51 1.96 24.88
N LYS A 348 29.18 0.74 25.27
CA LYS A 348 27.99 0.01 24.81
C LYS A 348 26.82 0.98 24.72
N GLN A 349 26.16 1.04 23.55
CA GLN A 349 24.96 1.84 23.35
C GLN A 349 23.95 1.51 24.46
N ASP A 350 23.76 2.45 25.37
CA ASP A 350 22.81 2.32 26.47
C ASP A 350 21.37 2.38 25.93
N ASP A 351 20.48 1.54 26.46
CA ASP A 351 19.09 1.40 25.99
C ASP A 351 18.33 2.74 26.09
N GLY A 352 18.66 3.57 27.10
CA GLY A 352 18.11 4.92 27.25
C GLY A 352 18.49 5.87 26.11
N THR A 353 19.70 5.72 25.54
CA THR A 353 20.16 6.49 24.37
C THR A 353 19.39 6.12 23.10
N LEU A 354 18.87 4.89 23.03
CA LEU A 354 18.08 4.41 21.90
C LEU A 354 16.62 4.89 22.00
N LEU A 355 16.06 4.99 23.21
CA LEU A 355 14.67 5.38 23.41
C LEU A 355 14.41 6.85 23.06
N TRP A 356 15.22 7.80 23.52
CA TRP A 356 14.99 9.21 23.21
C TRP A 356 15.09 9.49 21.70
N ARG A 357 16.02 8.81 20.99
CA ARG A 357 16.15 8.89 19.53
C ARG A 357 14.88 8.43 18.84
N ARG A 358 14.25 7.36 19.35
CA ARG A 358 12.96 6.90 18.85
C ARG A 358 11.89 7.93 19.11
N VAL A 359 11.75 8.46 20.33
CA VAL A 359 10.74 9.48 20.66
C VAL A 359 10.84 10.70 19.75
N VAL A 360 12.04 11.26 19.60
CA VAL A 360 12.28 12.39 18.67
C VAL A 360 11.92 12.02 17.23
N GLY A 361 12.30 10.82 16.79
CA GLY A 361 11.95 10.30 15.48
C GLY A 361 10.45 10.14 15.25
N TRP A 362 9.69 9.72 16.27
CA TRP A 362 8.23 9.65 16.20
C TRP A 362 7.60 11.03 16.10
N ILE A 363 8.05 11.99 16.90
CA ILE A 363 7.57 13.38 16.83
C ILE A 363 7.84 13.93 15.42
N TRP A 364 9.03 13.69 14.87
CA TRP A 364 9.40 14.09 13.52
C TRP A 364 8.46 13.51 12.45
N ILE A 365 8.21 12.19 12.47
CA ILE A 365 7.33 11.56 11.48
C ILE A 365 5.88 11.98 11.67
N MET A 366 5.39 12.03 12.91
CA MET A 366 4.01 12.43 13.20
C MET A 366 3.76 13.87 12.76
N GLY A 367 4.72 14.77 13.00
CA GLY A 367 4.68 16.13 12.47
C GLY A 367 4.72 16.16 10.94
N TRP A 368 5.66 15.44 10.32
CA TRP A 368 5.80 15.40 8.85
C TRP A 368 4.54 14.87 8.17
N ILE A 369 4.12 13.65 8.53
CA ILE A 369 2.90 13.03 7.98
C ILE A 369 1.68 13.88 8.34
N GLY A 370 1.56 14.32 9.60
CA GLY A 370 0.43 15.11 10.06
C GLY A 370 0.24 16.42 9.29
N ILE A 371 1.31 17.15 8.97
CA ILE A 371 1.23 18.41 8.25
C ILE A 371 1.04 18.17 6.75
N PHE A 372 1.94 17.41 6.12
CA PHE A 372 1.98 17.27 4.67
C PHE A 372 0.82 16.45 4.09
N SER A 373 0.19 15.58 4.90
CA SER A 373 -1.03 14.87 4.46
C SER A 373 -2.19 15.81 4.20
N THR A 374 -2.16 17.05 4.71
CA THR A 374 -3.23 18.02 4.47
C THR A 374 -3.38 18.33 2.98
N TRP A 375 -2.29 18.39 2.21
CA TRP A 375 -2.36 18.55 0.76
C TRP A 375 -3.20 17.46 0.10
N TYR A 376 -3.01 16.20 0.51
CA TYR A 376 -3.64 15.05 -0.12
C TYR A 376 -5.05 14.75 0.43
N LEU A 377 -5.23 14.86 1.74
CA LEU A 377 -6.47 14.48 2.40
C LEU A 377 -7.54 15.58 2.39
N HIS A 378 -7.17 16.84 2.17
CA HIS A 378 -8.14 17.94 2.05
C HIS A 378 -9.18 17.71 0.94
N PRO A 379 -8.78 17.56 -0.34
CA PRO A 379 -9.76 17.32 -1.40
C PRO A 379 -10.57 16.04 -1.18
N LEU A 380 -9.94 14.98 -0.68
CA LEU A 380 -10.63 13.71 -0.39
C LEU A 380 -11.69 13.82 0.71
N ARG A 381 -11.55 14.79 1.62
CA ARG A 381 -12.58 15.09 2.62
C ARG A 381 -13.72 15.88 2.03
N GLU A 382 -13.48 16.70 1.02
CA GLU A 382 -14.51 17.50 0.36
C GLU A 382 -15.36 16.69 -0.62
N THR A 383 -14.97 15.44 -0.93
CA THR A 383 -15.76 14.53 -1.76
C THR A 383 -17.21 14.42 -1.26
N PRO A 384 -18.22 14.55 -2.14
CA PRO A 384 -19.62 14.57 -1.75
C PRO A 384 -20.10 13.24 -1.19
N GLN A 385 -21.18 13.28 -0.41
CA GLN A 385 -21.69 12.12 0.34
C GLN A 385 -22.07 10.93 -0.55
N ASP A 386 -22.60 11.18 -1.75
CA ASP A 386 -22.98 10.15 -2.72
C ASP A 386 -21.77 9.41 -3.32
N GLN A 387 -20.57 10.02 -3.26
CA GLN A 387 -19.31 9.43 -3.71
C GLN A 387 -18.47 8.86 -2.55
N TYR A 388 -18.80 9.23 -1.31
CA TYR A 388 -18.12 8.67 -0.13
C TYR A 388 -18.64 7.27 0.17
N ALA A 389 -17.76 6.30 -0.01
CA ALA A 389 -17.96 4.97 0.55
C ALA A 389 -16.61 4.39 0.99
N LEU A 390 -16.62 3.75 2.15
CA LEU A 390 -15.45 3.07 2.72
C LEU A 390 -15.64 1.55 2.68
N ILE A 391 -16.89 1.13 2.83
CA ILE A 391 -17.34 -0.26 2.82
C ILE A 391 -18.58 -0.40 1.93
N PRO A 392 -18.82 -1.57 1.33
CA PRO A 392 -19.97 -1.80 0.46
C PRO A 392 -21.29 -1.91 1.21
N PHE A 393 -21.26 -2.30 2.49
CA PHE A 393 -22.44 -2.53 3.31
C PHE A 393 -22.19 -2.10 4.76
N SER A 394 -23.05 -1.23 5.31
CA SER A 394 -22.95 -0.76 6.70
C SER A 394 -23.93 -1.51 7.59
N LEU A 395 -23.43 -2.28 8.57
CA LEU A 395 -24.27 -2.93 9.58
C LEU A 395 -24.82 -1.89 10.57
N ALA A 396 -24.02 -0.89 10.90
CA ALA A 396 -24.41 0.22 11.78
C ALA A 396 -25.61 1.01 11.24
N ALA A 397 -25.80 1.05 9.91
CA ALA A 397 -26.99 1.64 9.30
C ALA A 397 -28.28 0.85 9.60
N TYR A 398 -28.21 -0.45 9.89
CA TYR A 398 -29.37 -1.30 10.16
C TYR A 398 -29.67 -1.46 11.65
N ILE A 399 -28.64 -1.69 12.47
CA ILE A 399 -28.81 -1.98 13.91
C ILE A 399 -28.41 -0.81 14.81
N GLY A 400 -27.98 0.32 14.22
CA GLY A 400 -27.51 1.49 14.94
C GLY A 400 -26.02 1.44 15.27
N LEU A 401 -25.44 2.62 15.47
CA LEU A 401 -24.01 2.79 15.75
C LEU A 401 -23.59 2.19 17.11
N GLN A 402 -24.38 2.44 18.16
CA GLN A 402 -24.02 2.01 19.53
C GLN A 402 -23.91 0.48 19.69
N PRO A 403 -24.85 -0.34 19.15
CA PRO A 403 -24.68 -1.79 19.16
C PRO A 403 -23.43 -2.27 18.41
N VAL A 404 -23.12 -1.69 17.24
CA VAL A 404 -21.91 -2.05 16.48
C VAL A 404 -20.64 -1.70 17.26
N VAL A 405 -20.59 -0.54 17.93
CA VAL A 405 -19.49 -0.18 18.83
C VAL A 405 -19.30 -1.24 19.91
N GLY A 406 -20.39 -1.67 20.56
CA GLY A 406 -20.35 -2.76 21.55
C GLY A 406 -19.78 -4.06 20.98
N ILE A 407 -20.22 -4.48 19.78
CA ILE A 407 -19.71 -5.66 19.09
C ILE A 407 -18.22 -5.53 18.77
N VAL A 408 -17.77 -4.36 18.29
CA VAL A 408 -16.37 -4.11 17.95
C VAL A 408 -15.47 -4.15 19.17
N VAL A 409 -15.91 -3.60 20.30
CA VAL A 409 -15.16 -3.64 21.57
C VAL A 409 -15.00 -5.07 22.05
N VAL A 410 -16.11 -5.82 22.18
CA VAL A 410 -16.08 -7.22 22.62
C VAL A 410 -15.28 -8.10 21.64
N GLY A 411 -15.53 -7.93 20.34
CA GLY A 411 -14.80 -8.63 19.28
C GLY A 411 -13.31 -8.32 19.29
N GLY A 412 -12.93 -7.06 19.59
CA GLY A 412 -11.53 -6.64 19.71
C GLY A 412 -10.82 -7.34 20.86
N VAL A 413 -11.48 -7.48 22.01
CA VAL A 413 -10.96 -8.25 23.15
C VAL A 413 -10.78 -9.72 22.78
N ILE A 414 -11.79 -10.34 22.15
CA ILE A 414 -11.73 -11.74 21.71
C ILE A 414 -10.58 -11.93 20.72
N VAL A 415 -10.45 -11.04 19.73
CA VAL A 415 -9.40 -11.11 18.71
C VAL A 415 -8.02 -10.89 19.34
N GLY A 416 -7.90 -9.95 20.28
CA GLY A 416 -6.68 -9.71 21.04
C GLY A 416 -6.23 -10.93 21.86
N ILE A 417 -7.15 -11.60 22.56
CA ILE A 417 -6.84 -12.76 23.41
C ILE A 417 -6.59 -14.02 22.57
N CYS A 418 -7.56 -14.38 21.71
CA CYS A 418 -7.53 -15.63 20.96
C CYS A 418 -6.48 -15.62 19.85
N PHE A 419 -6.34 -14.47 19.17
CA PHE A 419 -5.43 -14.33 18.04
C PHE A 419 -4.19 -13.49 18.37
N GLN A 420 -4.03 -12.86 19.52
CA GLN A 420 -2.78 -12.12 19.84
C GLN A 420 -2.39 -11.17 18.69
N VAL A 421 -3.34 -10.33 18.27
CA VAL A 421 -3.10 -9.36 17.21
C VAL A 421 -2.06 -8.36 17.67
N GLU A 422 -1.00 -8.21 16.89
CA GLU A 422 0.03 -7.20 17.12
C GLU A 422 -0.47 -5.90 16.50
N ILE A 423 -0.72 -4.89 17.35
CA ILE A 423 -1.12 -3.54 16.92
C ILE A 423 0.10 -2.79 16.42
#